data_AF-A0A9E4HW43-F1
#
_entry.id   AF-A0A9E4HW43-F1
#
_cell.length_a   1.000
_cell.length_b   1.000
_cell.length_c   1.000
_cell.angle_alpha   90.00
_cell.angle_beta   90.00
_cell.angle_gamma   90.00
#
_symmetry.space_group_name_H-M   'P 1'
#
loop_
_entity.id
_entity.type
_entity.pdbx_description
1 polymer ?
#
loop_
_entity_poly.entity_id
_entity_poly.type
_entity_poly.pdbx_seq_one_letter_code
_entity_poly.pdbx_strand_id
1 'polypeptide(L)'
;IIGDTGAGKSSILEGITYALYGQTTFTAHANQELMNDTSTDLRVVLRFRVSGETWEVARSLRRGGQGGVGQARAQLRRLGEDGEAVEQVEQVRRVNERIVALLGLDSDAFLRTVVLPQGRFARLLVEDEPRDRSRILRQVWRTDELEAAGALAGKARQQAVELRIRLEQAASEYPDDPAAHREQLQAALAAAAEGAASATRDEQAAERALESVHDAEKMERAASGVIERLEAVKTDRAADRLAPIAALD
;
A
#
# COMPACT_ATOMS: atom_id res chain seq x y z
N ILE A 1 14.60 -8.07 -19.33
CA ILE A 1 15.47 -9.26 -19.18
C ILE A 1 15.22 -10.16 -20.39
N ILE A 2 16.23 -10.42 -21.22
CA ILE A 2 16.11 -11.21 -22.46
C ILE A 2 16.90 -12.52 -22.28
N GLY A 3 16.38 -13.63 -22.80
CA GLY A 3 17.03 -14.95 -22.75
C GLY A 3 16.05 -16.05 -23.19
N ASP A 4 16.51 -17.29 -23.30
CA ASP A 4 15.70 -18.42 -23.77
C ASP A 4 14.68 -18.91 -22.73
N THR A 5 13.61 -19.57 -23.17
CA THR A 5 12.64 -20.21 -22.28
C THR A 5 13.36 -21.20 -21.35
N GLY A 6 13.14 -21.09 -20.03
CA GLY A 6 13.85 -21.88 -19.03
C GLY A 6 15.16 -21.27 -18.49
N ALA A 7 15.64 -20.14 -19.03
CA ALA A 7 16.87 -19.48 -18.56
C ALA A 7 16.76 -18.78 -17.17
N GLY A 8 15.70 -19.01 -16.40
CA GLY A 8 15.53 -18.45 -15.06
C GLY A 8 15.02 -17.00 -14.99
N LYS A 9 14.55 -16.42 -16.10
CA LYS A 9 13.99 -15.04 -16.12
C LYS A 9 12.82 -14.88 -15.14
N SER A 10 11.91 -15.86 -15.10
CA SER A 10 10.81 -15.89 -14.14
C SER A 10 11.34 -16.07 -12.72
N SER A 11 12.36 -16.92 -12.51
CA SER A 11 12.99 -17.11 -11.20
C SER A 11 13.56 -15.83 -10.61
N ILE A 12 14.08 -14.91 -11.43
CA ILE A 12 14.51 -13.58 -10.96
C ILE A 12 13.32 -12.76 -10.46
N LEU A 13 12.21 -12.75 -11.20
CA LEU A 13 10.99 -12.04 -10.79
C LEU A 13 10.42 -12.63 -9.50
N GLU A 14 10.40 -13.96 -9.39
CA GLU A 14 10.01 -14.66 -8.16
C GLU A 14 10.95 -14.33 -7.00
N GLY A 15 12.25 -14.22 -7.26
CA GLY A 15 13.23 -13.77 -6.27
C GLY A 15 12.94 -12.37 -5.75
N ILE A 16 12.56 -11.43 -6.62
CA ILE A 16 12.17 -10.08 -6.22
C ILE A 16 10.90 -10.10 -5.37
N THR A 17 9.86 -10.80 -5.81
CA THR A 17 8.60 -10.93 -5.05
C THR A 17 8.84 -11.59 -3.69
N TYR A 18 9.64 -12.67 -3.67
CA TYR A 18 10.01 -13.34 -2.43
C TYR A 18 10.81 -12.43 -1.51
N ALA A 19 11.76 -11.66 -2.02
CA ALA A 19 12.53 -10.72 -1.22
C ALA A 19 11.64 -9.66 -0.56
N LEU A 20 10.67 -9.11 -1.29
CA LEU A 20 9.77 -8.08 -0.77
C LEU A 20 8.71 -8.67 0.18
N TYR A 21 7.97 -9.69 -0.25
CA TYR A 21 6.76 -10.14 0.46
C TYR A 21 6.92 -11.49 1.18
N GLY A 22 8.02 -12.20 0.96
CA GLY A 22 8.23 -13.55 1.50
C GLY A 22 7.34 -14.61 0.86
N GLN A 23 6.79 -14.31 -0.31
CA GLN A 23 5.88 -15.16 -1.08
C GLN A 23 6.28 -15.13 -2.56
N THR A 24 6.04 -16.22 -3.27
CA THR A 24 6.17 -16.33 -4.72
C THR A 24 4.80 -16.19 -5.39
N THR A 25 4.78 -16.00 -6.72
CA THR A 25 3.55 -16.09 -7.53
C THR A 25 3.09 -17.53 -7.72
N PHE A 26 4.01 -18.49 -7.62
CA PHE A 26 3.68 -19.88 -7.36
C PHE A 26 2.98 -19.95 -6.00
N THR A 27 1.92 -20.75 -5.88
CA THR A 27 0.97 -20.79 -4.74
C THR A 27 1.61 -20.66 -3.33
N ALA A 28 0.86 -20.28 -2.30
CA ALA A 28 1.39 -19.94 -0.96
C ALA A 28 2.27 -21.02 -0.26
N HIS A 29 2.31 -22.27 -0.74
CA HIS A 29 3.18 -23.35 -0.25
C HIS A 29 4.47 -23.55 -1.07
N ALA A 30 4.64 -22.78 -2.15
CA ALA A 30 5.68 -22.94 -3.16
C ALA A 30 6.99 -22.19 -2.88
N ASN A 31 7.14 -21.52 -1.73
CA ASN A 31 8.41 -20.86 -1.40
C ASN A 31 9.62 -21.83 -1.42
N GLN A 32 9.39 -23.13 -1.18
CA GLN A 32 10.41 -24.17 -1.32
C GLN A 32 10.73 -24.49 -2.78
N GLU A 33 9.80 -24.29 -3.71
CA GLU A 33 9.98 -24.51 -5.16
C GLU A 33 10.93 -23.47 -5.78
N LEU A 34 11.13 -22.33 -5.11
CA LEU A 34 12.17 -21.36 -5.50
C LEU A 34 13.59 -21.89 -5.21
N MET A 35 13.71 -22.86 -4.28
CA MET A 35 14.97 -23.48 -3.94
C MET A 35 15.23 -24.69 -4.84
N ASN A 36 16.39 -24.72 -5.49
CA ASN A 36 16.87 -25.89 -6.23
C ASN A 36 16.74 -27.17 -5.38
N ASP A 37 16.29 -28.26 -6.00
CA ASP A 37 16.05 -29.56 -5.34
C ASP A 37 17.26 -30.15 -4.61
N THR A 38 18.46 -29.80 -5.05
CA THR A 38 19.73 -30.25 -4.44
C THR A 38 20.20 -29.37 -3.30
N SER A 39 19.59 -28.20 -3.10
CA SER A 39 19.97 -27.22 -2.09
C SER A 39 19.11 -27.38 -0.84
N THR A 40 19.71 -27.14 0.32
CA THR A 40 19.02 -27.11 1.63
C THR A 40 18.73 -25.71 2.13
N ASP A 41 19.36 -24.70 1.53
CA ASP A 41 19.33 -23.32 1.95
C ASP A 41 19.17 -22.41 0.73
N LEU A 42 18.31 -21.40 0.87
CA LEU A 42 18.06 -20.35 -0.11
C LEU A 42 18.29 -19.01 0.56
N ARG A 43 18.97 -18.09 -0.12
CA ARG A 43 19.14 -16.70 0.31
C ARG A 43 18.84 -15.75 -0.83
N VAL A 44 18.04 -14.74 -0.56
CA VAL A 44 17.77 -13.64 -1.50
C VAL A 44 18.07 -12.33 -0.80
N VAL A 45 18.84 -11.47 -1.47
CA VAL A 45 19.13 -10.11 -1.02
C VAL A 45 18.72 -9.15 -2.13
N LEU A 46 17.86 -8.20 -1.81
CA LEU A 46 17.38 -7.19 -2.73
C LEU A 46 17.65 -5.81 -2.14
N ARG A 47 18.35 -4.98 -2.93
CA ARG A 47 18.52 -3.57 -2.64
C ARG A 47 17.59 -2.75 -3.52
N PHE A 48 16.84 -1.84 -2.93
CA PHE A 48 15.87 -0.99 -3.63
C PHE A 48 15.87 0.42 -3.03
N ARG A 49 15.21 1.36 -3.72
CA ARG A 49 15.09 2.75 -3.27
C ARG A 49 13.63 3.16 -3.25
N VAL A 50 13.20 3.79 -2.16
CA VAL A 50 11.85 4.35 -2.00
C VAL A 50 11.95 5.70 -1.31
N SER A 51 11.26 6.71 -1.83
CA SER A 51 11.26 8.08 -1.29
C SER A 51 12.66 8.68 -1.07
N GLY A 52 13.61 8.34 -1.94
CA GLY A 52 15.02 8.81 -1.86
C GLY A 52 15.92 7.99 -0.93
N GLU A 53 15.38 7.10 -0.11
CA GLU A 53 16.14 6.27 0.83
C GLU A 53 16.48 4.90 0.23
N THR A 54 17.69 4.41 0.50
CA THR A 54 18.15 3.09 0.03
C THR A 54 17.88 2.04 1.09
N TRP A 55 17.22 0.96 0.71
CA TRP A 55 16.85 -0.15 1.57
C TRP A 55 17.42 -1.45 1.06
N GLU A 56 17.74 -2.37 1.97
CA GLU A 56 18.16 -3.73 1.65
C GLU A 56 17.36 -4.73 2.46
N VAL A 57 16.67 -5.63 1.77
CA VAL A 57 15.99 -6.77 2.39
C VAL A 57 16.78 -8.04 2.11
N ALA A 58 17.04 -8.81 3.17
CA ALA A 58 17.65 -10.12 3.10
C ALA A 58 16.69 -11.16 3.69
N ARG A 59 16.40 -12.20 2.91
CA ARG A 59 15.62 -13.36 3.37
C ARG A 59 16.40 -14.64 3.18
N SER A 60 16.19 -15.58 4.09
CA SER A 60 16.71 -16.93 3.96
C SER A 60 15.65 -17.95 4.31
N LEU A 61 15.62 -19.04 3.56
CA LEU A 61 14.79 -20.20 3.80
C LEU A 61 15.68 -21.43 3.90
N ARG A 62 15.54 -22.21 4.96
CA ARG A 62 16.18 -23.51 5.11
C ARG A 62 15.14 -24.61 5.06
N ARG A 63 15.35 -25.65 4.24
CA ARG A 63 14.48 -26.84 4.21
C ARG A 63 14.49 -27.47 5.60
N GLY A 64 13.31 -27.83 6.11
CA GLY A 64 13.23 -28.69 7.28
C GLY A 64 13.77 -30.08 6.94
N GLY A 65 14.30 -30.81 7.92
CA GLY A 65 14.58 -32.25 7.76
C GLY A 65 13.31 -33.05 7.45
N GLN A 66 13.40 -34.39 7.35
CA GLN A 66 12.26 -35.29 7.06
C GLN A 66 10.96 -34.87 7.80
N GLY A 67 10.06 -34.16 7.11
CA GLY A 67 8.76 -33.70 7.64
C GLY A 67 8.75 -32.41 8.48
N GLY A 68 9.85 -31.67 8.59
CA GLY A 68 9.94 -30.44 9.39
C GLY A 68 9.48 -29.17 8.67
N VAL A 69 8.93 -28.21 9.42
CA VAL A 69 8.61 -26.86 8.92
C VAL A 69 9.92 -26.11 8.62
N GLY A 70 10.07 -25.61 7.39
CA GLY A 70 11.26 -24.86 6.99
C GLY A 70 11.47 -23.60 7.83
N GLN A 71 12.72 -23.26 8.12
CA GLN A 71 13.06 -22.07 8.91
C GLN A 71 13.23 -20.86 7.98
N ALA A 72 12.33 -19.89 8.10
CA ALA A 72 12.40 -18.62 7.39
C ALA A 72 12.97 -17.52 8.30
N ARG A 73 13.91 -16.73 7.77
CA ARG A 73 14.41 -15.50 8.41
C ARG A 73 14.31 -14.33 7.44
N ALA A 74 14.11 -13.15 8.00
CA ALA A 74 14.07 -11.91 7.25
C ALA A 74 14.72 -10.78 8.05
N GLN A 75 15.43 -9.91 7.34
CA GLN A 75 16.01 -8.69 7.86
C GLN A 75 15.83 -7.59 6.82
N LEU A 76 15.44 -6.41 7.25
CA LEU A 76 15.34 -5.20 6.43
C LEU A 76 16.26 -4.15 7.04
N ARG A 77 17.06 -3.49 6.21
CA ARG A 77 17.99 -2.44 6.62
C ARG A 77 17.77 -1.19 5.79
N ARG A 78 17.77 -0.03 6.43
CA ARG A 78 17.92 1.27 5.74
C ARG A 78 19.39 1.61 5.72
N LEU A 79 19.93 1.87 4.53
CA LEU A 79 21.35 2.13 4.32
C LEU A 79 21.62 3.63 4.27
N GLY A 80 22.65 4.07 4.99
CA GLY A 80 23.22 5.41 4.92
C GLY A 80 24.03 5.61 3.64
N GLU A 81 24.57 6.82 3.47
CA GLU A 81 25.41 7.16 2.30
C GLU A 81 26.73 6.37 2.28
N ASP A 82 27.21 5.98 3.44
CA ASP A 82 28.37 5.10 3.66
C ASP A 82 28.07 3.60 3.43
N GLY A 83 26.79 3.26 3.22
CA GLY A 83 26.32 1.88 3.07
C GLY A 83 26.09 1.15 4.39
N GLU A 84 26.28 1.82 5.53
CA GLU A 84 26.02 1.24 6.85
C GLU A 84 24.53 1.28 7.19
N ALA A 85 24.10 0.35 8.05
CA ALA A 85 22.70 0.25 8.44
C ALA A 85 22.34 1.32 9.48
N VAL A 86 21.46 2.24 9.10
CA VAL A 86 20.93 3.31 9.98
C VAL A 86 19.64 2.87 10.68
N GLU A 87 18.91 1.93 10.08
CA GLU A 87 17.74 1.27 10.68
C GLU A 87 17.81 -0.23 10.36
N GLN A 88 17.38 -1.06 11.31
CA GLN A 88 17.30 -2.51 11.14
C GLN A 88 16.01 -3.06 11.73
N VAL A 89 15.29 -3.85 10.94
CA VAL A 89 14.09 -4.58 11.34
C VAL A 89 14.32 -6.06 11.10
N GLU A 90 13.99 -6.87 12.10
CA GLU A 90 14.08 -8.33 12.05
C GLU A 90 12.72 -8.96 12.35
N GLN A 91 12.63 -10.28 12.17
CA GLN A 91 11.42 -11.10 12.22
C GLN A 91 10.56 -10.98 10.96
N VAL A 92 10.18 -12.13 10.38
CA VAL A 92 9.46 -12.22 9.10
C VAL A 92 8.20 -11.34 9.08
N ARG A 93 7.39 -11.39 10.14
CA ARG A 93 6.15 -10.63 10.23
C ARG A 93 6.40 -9.11 10.21
N ARG A 94 7.31 -8.62 11.05
CA ARG A 94 7.63 -7.18 11.14
C ARG A 94 8.26 -6.66 9.86
N VAL A 95 9.13 -7.46 9.23
CA VAL A 95 9.72 -7.11 7.92
C VAL A 95 8.63 -7.00 6.85
N ASN A 96 7.67 -7.93 6.81
CA ASN A 96 6.55 -7.86 5.87
C ASN A 96 5.69 -6.60 6.11
N GLU A 97 5.30 -6.34 7.35
CA GLU A 97 4.51 -5.15 7.73
C GLU A 97 5.26 -3.86 7.33
N ARG A 98 6.57 -3.78 7.59
CA ARG A 98 7.40 -2.63 7.24
C ARG A 98 7.52 -2.44 5.73
N ILE A 99 7.70 -3.51 4.96
CA ILE A 99 7.78 -3.42 3.48
C ILE A 99 6.47 -2.94 2.88
N VAL A 100 5.32 -3.44 3.36
CA VAL A 100 4.01 -2.96 2.91
C VAL A 100 3.83 -1.48 3.23
N ALA A 101 4.21 -1.04 4.44
CA ALA A 101 4.14 0.37 4.82
C ALA A 101 5.08 1.27 3.99
N LEU A 102 6.26 0.78 3.62
CA LEU A 102 7.22 1.54 2.80
C LEU A 102 6.76 1.66 1.35
N LEU A 103 6.26 0.57 0.76
CA LEU A 103 5.88 0.54 -0.66
C LEU A 103 4.44 1.00 -0.90
N GLY A 104 3.58 1.00 0.12
CA GLY A 104 2.14 1.29 -0.01
C GLY A 104 1.36 0.18 -0.73
N LEU A 105 2.02 -0.93 -1.08
CA LEU A 105 1.45 -2.02 -1.87
C LEU A 105 1.60 -3.34 -1.13
N ASP A 106 0.50 -4.07 -0.99
CA ASP A 106 0.53 -5.47 -0.61
C ASP A 106 1.04 -6.36 -1.75
N SER A 107 1.28 -7.65 -1.46
CA SER A 107 1.83 -8.59 -2.44
C SER A 107 0.94 -8.73 -3.67
N ASP A 108 -0.39 -8.74 -3.50
CA ASP A 108 -1.32 -8.88 -4.60
C ASP A 108 -1.32 -7.64 -5.49
N ALA A 109 -1.33 -6.45 -4.90
CA ALA A 109 -1.26 -5.18 -5.62
C ALA A 109 0.07 -5.08 -6.40
N PHE A 110 1.20 -5.44 -5.80
CA PHE A 110 2.50 -5.44 -6.46
C PHE A 110 2.57 -6.40 -7.67
N LEU A 111 2.03 -7.60 -7.52
CA LEU A 111 1.97 -8.61 -8.59
C LEU A 111 0.96 -8.29 -9.70
N ARG A 112 0.10 -7.31 -9.50
CA ARG A 112 -0.85 -6.83 -10.52
C ARG A 112 -0.33 -5.59 -11.22
N THR A 113 0.49 -4.77 -10.56
CA THR A 113 0.90 -3.44 -11.04
C THR A 113 2.34 -3.36 -11.52
N VAL A 114 3.28 -4.07 -10.87
CA VAL A 114 4.73 -3.94 -11.12
C VAL A 114 5.29 -5.14 -11.87
N VAL A 115 4.94 -6.35 -11.41
CA VAL A 115 5.35 -7.59 -12.07
C VAL A 115 4.15 -8.10 -12.85
N LEU A 116 4.21 -8.08 -14.18
CA LEU A 116 3.15 -8.66 -15.02
C LEU A 116 3.58 -10.08 -15.44
N PRO A 117 3.04 -11.15 -14.83
CA PRO A 117 3.30 -12.50 -15.33
C PRO A 117 2.76 -12.63 -16.75
N GLN A 118 3.50 -13.30 -17.63
CA GLN A 118 3.04 -13.57 -18.99
C GLN A 118 1.66 -14.25 -18.95
N GLY A 119 0.68 -13.69 -19.65
CA GLY A 119 -0.71 -14.19 -19.69
C GLY A 119 -1.68 -13.61 -18.65
N ARG A 120 -1.25 -12.71 -17.75
CA ARG A 120 -2.10 -12.11 -16.70
C ARG A 120 -2.47 -10.63 -16.93
N PHE A 121 -2.07 -10.05 -18.06
CA PHE A 121 -2.32 -8.64 -18.43
C PHE A 121 -3.82 -8.29 -18.44
N ALA A 122 -4.66 -9.22 -18.89
CA ALA A 122 -6.11 -9.02 -18.97
C ALA A 122 -6.79 -8.93 -17.59
N ARG A 123 -6.21 -9.48 -16.52
CA ARG A 123 -6.87 -9.52 -15.21
C ARG A 123 -7.00 -8.15 -14.56
N LEU A 124 -6.01 -7.29 -14.73
CA LEU A 124 -6.00 -5.94 -14.17
C LEU A 124 -7.15 -5.06 -14.73
N LEU A 125 -7.51 -5.26 -16.00
CA LEU A 125 -8.45 -4.39 -16.73
C LEU A 125 -9.79 -5.05 -17.10
N VAL A 126 -9.89 -6.38 -17.13
CA VAL A 126 -11.06 -7.09 -17.67
C VAL A 126 -11.71 -8.04 -16.66
N GLU A 127 -10.94 -8.69 -15.79
CA GLU A 127 -11.48 -9.73 -14.87
C GLU A 127 -11.71 -9.25 -13.44
N ASP A 128 -11.10 -8.13 -13.01
CA ASP A 128 -11.31 -7.62 -11.64
C ASP A 128 -12.68 -6.94 -11.52
N GLU A 129 -13.51 -7.45 -10.61
CA GLU A 129 -14.79 -6.87 -10.25
C GLU A 129 -14.58 -5.42 -9.78
N PRO A 130 -15.51 -4.46 -10.04
CA PRO A 130 -15.27 -3.04 -9.79
C PRO A 130 -14.77 -2.70 -8.37
N ARG A 131 -15.13 -3.53 -7.37
CA ARG A 131 -14.67 -3.42 -5.98
C ARG A 131 -13.18 -3.73 -5.79
N ASP A 132 -12.67 -4.77 -6.45
CA ASP A 132 -11.28 -5.19 -6.32
C ASP A 132 -10.33 -4.23 -7.03
N ARG A 133 -10.74 -3.73 -8.19
CA ARG A 133 -10.02 -2.65 -8.89
C ARG A 133 -9.92 -1.40 -8.03
N SER A 134 -11.04 -0.97 -7.46
CA SER A 134 -11.07 0.21 -6.56
C SER A 134 -10.21 -0.01 -5.30
N ARG A 135 -10.08 -1.23 -4.79
CA ARG A 135 -9.19 -1.54 -3.66
C ARG A 135 -7.71 -1.36 -4.03
N ILE A 136 -7.28 -1.92 -5.17
CA ILE A 136 -5.88 -1.83 -5.63
C ILE A 136 -5.50 -0.38 -5.88
N LEU A 137 -6.38 0.35 -6.55
CA LEU A 137 -6.18 1.77 -6.86
C LEU A 137 -6.05 2.63 -5.60
N ARG A 138 -6.89 2.40 -4.59
CA ARG A 138 -6.79 3.06 -3.27
C ARG A 138 -5.47 2.77 -2.55
N GLN A 139 -4.96 1.55 -2.64
CA GLN A 139 -3.64 1.20 -2.09
C GLN A 139 -2.51 1.91 -2.84
N VAL A 140 -2.54 1.90 -4.17
CA VAL A 140 -1.55 2.59 -5.03
C VAL A 140 -1.51 4.08 -4.73
N TRP A 141 -2.66 4.72 -4.55
CA TRP A 141 -2.76 6.15 -4.22
C TRP A 141 -2.71 6.45 -2.73
N ARG A 142 -2.57 5.42 -1.88
CA ARG A 142 -2.50 5.51 -0.41
C ARG A 142 -3.66 6.30 0.20
N THR A 143 -4.83 6.27 -0.42
CA THR A 143 -6.02 6.97 0.08
C THR A 143 -6.49 6.41 1.42
N ASP A 144 -6.26 5.12 1.67
CA ASP A 144 -6.61 4.47 2.93
C ASP A 144 -5.88 5.11 4.12
N GLU A 145 -4.63 5.58 3.92
CA GLU A 145 -3.87 6.29 4.94
C GLU A 145 -4.44 7.69 5.20
N LEU A 146 -4.91 8.37 4.15
CA LEU A 146 -5.57 9.67 4.26
C LEU A 146 -6.92 9.56 4.98
N GLU A 147 -7.73 8.53 4.68
CA GLU A 147 -8.99 8.27 5.37
C GLU A 147 -8.75 7.99 6.86
N ALA A 148 -7.75 7.16 7.18
CA ALA A 148 -7.39 6.84 8.57
C ALA A 148 -6.90 8.09 9.33
N ALA A 149 -6.09 8.93 8.69
CA ALA A 149 -5.63 10.19 9.25
C ALA A 149 -6.79 11.17 9.52
N GLY A 150 -7.72 11.31 8.58
CA GLY A 150 -8.94 12.12 8.74
C GLY A 150 -9.80 11.62 9.91
N ALA A 151 -10.02 10.32 10.01
CA ALA A 151 -10.77 9.73 11.13
C ALA A 151 -10.12 9.95 12.50
N LEU A 152 -8.77 9.89 12.57
CA LEU A 152 -8.03 10.18 13.78
C LEU A 152 -8.14 11.67 14.17
N ALA A 153 -7.99 12.57 13.19
CA ALA A 153 -8.13 14.01 13.39
C ALA A 153 -9.53 14.38 13.89
N GLY A 154 -10.58 13.78 13.30
CA GLY A 154 -11.96 13.97 13.76
C GLY A 154 -12.18 13.52 15.21
N LYS A 155 -11.58 12.39 15.62
CA LYS A 155 -11.61 11.94 17.03
C LYS A 155 -10.90 12.90 17.98
N ALA A 156 -9.71 13.36 17.60
CA ALA A 156 -8.94 14.32 18.40
C ALA A 156 -9.72 15.64 18.59
N ARG A 157 -10.40 16.10 17.53
CA ARG A 157 -11.28 17.28 17.58
C ARG A 157 -12.45 17.09 18.55
N GLN A 158 -13.13 15.93 18.51
CA GLN A 158 -14.22 15.64 19.44
C GLN A 158 -13.74 15.69 20.90
N GLN A 159 -12.58 15.10 21.18
CA GLN A 159 -11.98 15.12 22.52
C GLN A 159 -11.61 16.54 22.99
N ALA A 160 -11.06 17.37 22.09
CA ALA A 160 -10.73 18.76 22.40
C ALA A 160 -11.99 19.59 22.72
N VAL A 161 -13.08 19.40 21.97
CA VAL A 161 -14.37 20.05 22.24
C VAL A 161 -14.93 19.61 23.59
N GLU A 162 -14.88 18.32 23.91
CA GLU A 162 -15.38 17.81 25.19
C GLU A 162 -14.57 18.33 26.39
N LEU A 163 -13.23 18.34 26.29
CA LEU A 163 -12.36 18.91 27.32
C LEU A 163 -12.64 20.40 27.54
N ARG A 164 -12.89 21.14 26.46
CA ARG A 164 -13.24 22.56 26.53
C ARG A 164 -14.56 22.77 27.30
N ILE A 165 -15.59 21.99 27.00
CA ILE A 165 -16.89 22.07 27.70
C ILE A 165 -16.70 21.77 29.20
N ARG A 166 -15.91 20.75 29.56
CA ARG A 166 -15.62 20.41 30.96
C ARG A 166 -14.87 21.53 31.68
N LEU A 167 -13.91 22.17 31.02
CA LEU A 167 -13.17 23.31 31.58
C LEU A 167 -14.08 24.53 31.80
N GLU A 168 -14.98 24.83 30.85
CA GLU A 168 -15.99 25.89 30.99
C GLU A 168 -16.94 25.62 32.17
N GLN A 169 -17.37 24.37 32.35
CA GLN A 169 -18.20 23.96 33.50
C GLN A 169 -17.46 24.09 34.83
N ALA A 170 -16.23 23.59 34.92
CA ALA A 170 -15.41 23.68 36.12
C ALA A 170 -15.10 25.14 36.50
N ALA A 171 -14.89 26.01 35.50
CA ALA A 171 -14.69 27.44 35.69
C ALA A 171 -15.96 28.17 36.19
N SER A 172 -17.15 27.61 35.95
CA SER A 172 -18.43 28.15 36.43
C SER A 172 -18.76 27.71 37.86
N GLU A 173 -18.15 26.63 38.37
CA GLU A 173 -18.46 26.04 39.68
C GLU A 173 -17.67 26.65 40.85
N TYR A 174 -16.57 27.39 40.59
CA TYR A 174 -15.72 28.00 41.62
C TYR A 174 -15.67 29.54 41.53
N PRO A 175 -16.50 30.28 42.29
CA PRO A 175 -16.19 31.64 42.68
C PRO A 175 -15.37 31.60 43.97
N ASP A 176 -14.08 31.98 43.98
CA ASP A 176 -13.42 32.65 45.14
C ASP A 176 -11.88 32.89 45.05
N ASP A 177 -11.20 32.66 43.92
CA ASP A 177 -9.91 33.35 43.64
C ASP A 177 -9.71 33.65 42.13
N PRO A 178 -10.04 34.87 41.68
CA PRO A 178 -10.35 35.13 40.28
C PRO A 178 -9.17 35.43 39.35
N ALA A 179 -7.92 35.58 39.82
CA ALA A 179 -6.82 36.10 38.98
C ALA A 179 -5.86 35.01 38.49
N ALA A 180 -5.17 34.32 39.40
CA ALA A 180 -4.16 33.30 39.04
C ALA A 180 -4.80 32.05 38.42
N HIS A 181 -5.99 31.66 38.89
CA HIS A 181 -6.73 30.52 38.35
C HIS A 181 -7.34 30.83 36.98
N ARG A 182 -7.80 32.07 36.74
CA ARG A 182 -8.24 32.52 35.41
C ARG A 182 -7.12 32.51 34.40
N GLU A 183 -5.91 32.94 34.77
CA GLU A 183 -4.77 32.98 33.86
C GLU A 183 -4.35 31.55 33.44
N GLN A 184 -4.30 30.61 34.39
CA GLN A 184 -4.04 29.19 34.08
C GLN A 184 -5.14 28.56 33.22
N LEU A 185 -6.42 28.83 33.52
CA LEU A 185 -7.55 28.34 32.73
C LEU A 185 -7.57 28.96 31.32
N GLN A 186 -7.28 30.25 31.18
CA GLN A 186 -7.18 30.94 29.90
C GLN A 186 -6.01 30.40 29.06
N ALA A 187 -4.86 30.13 29.67
CA ALA A 187 -3.72 29.52 28.99
C ALA A 187 -4.03 28.08 28.52
N ALA A 188 -4.70 27.28 29.36
CA ALA A 188 -5.13 25.92 28.99
C ALA A 188 -6.18 25.93 27.87
N LEU A 189 -7.13 26.87 27.91
CA LEU A 189 -8.12 27.09 26.86
C LEU A 189 -7.49 27.54 25.54
N ALA A 190 -6.49 28.43 25.60
CA ALA A 190 -5.75 28.89 24.42
C ALA A 190 -4.96 27.74 23.78
N ALA A 191 -4.22 26.96 24.57
CA ALA A 191 -3.49 25.79 24.09
C ALA A 191 -4.42 24.72 23.49
N ALA A 192 -5.57 24.47 24.13
CA ALA A 192 -6.59 23.56 23.59
C ALA A 192 -7.22 24.09 22.30
N ALA A 193 -7.45 25.40 22.19
CA ALA A 193 -7.98 26.04 20.98
C ALA A 193 -6.97 26.00 19.83
N GLU A 194 -5.68 26.22 20.10
CA GLU A 194 -4.61 26.08 19.10
C GLU A 194 -4.47 24.62 18.63
N GLY A 195 -4.50 23.67 19.55
CA GLY A 195 -4.52 22.24 19.23
C GLY A 195 -5.71 21.88 18.33
N ALA A 196 -6.92 22.31 18.69
CA ALA A 196 -8.12 22.09 17.88
C ALA A 196 -8.04 22.78 16.50
N ALA A 197 -7.46 23.98 16.41
CA ALA A 197 -7.28 24.70 15.15
C ALA A 197 -6.21 24.07 14.24
N SER A 198 -5.18 23.45 14.82
CA SER A 198 -4.21 22.66 14.05
C SER A 198 -4.84 21.38 13.51
N ALA A 199 -5.56 20.63 14.37
CA ALA A 199 -6.26 19.42 13.97
C ALA A 199 -7.34 19.68 12.91
N THR A 200 -8.07 20.81 13.00
CA THR A 200 -9.05 21.21 11.98
C THR A 200 -8.38 21.54 10.64
N ARG A 201 -7.19 22.16 10.66
CA ARG A 201 -6.42 22.42 9.43
C ARG A 201 -5.94 21.13 8.79
N ASP A 202 -5.44 20.19 9.59
CA ASP A 202 -5.00 18.88 9.11
C ASP A 202 -6.16 18.04 8.57
N GLU A 203 -7.32 18.07 9.25
CA GLU A 203 -8.58 17.45 8.79
C GLU A 203 -9.03 18.03 7.44
N GLN A 204 -9.08 19.37 7.32
CA GLN A 204 -9.46 20.03 6.06
C GLN A 204 -8.45 19.78 4.92
N ALA A 205 -7.16 19.65 5.24
CA ALA A 205 -6.14 19.32 4.24
C ALA A 205 -6.29 17.87 3.76
N ALA A 206 -6.57 16.94 4.67
CA ALA A 206 -6.84 15.54 4.35
C ALA A 206 -8.14 15.37 3.54
N GLU A 207 -9.22 16.05 3.91
CA GLU A 207 -10.49 16.04 3.15
C GLU A 207 -10.30 16.56 1.73
N ARG A 208 -9.61 17.69 1.54
CA ARG A 208 -9.32 18.24 0.20
C ARG A 208 -8.45 17.30 -0.62
N ALA A 209 -7.47 16.64 0.00
CA ALA A 209 -6.65 15.64 -0.67
C ALA A 209 -7.51 14.44 -1.12
N LEU A 210 -8.37 13.93 -0.24
CA LEU A 210 -9.31 12.85 -0.56
C LEU A 210 -10.28 13.22 -1.68
N GLU A 211 -10.84 14.43 -1.65
CA GLU A 211 -11.75 14.93 -2.68
C GLU A 211 -11.02 15.02 -4.04
N SER A 212 -9.78 15.52 -4.06
CA SER A 212 -8.97 15.58 -5.28
C SER A 212 -8.65 14.19 -5.86
N VAL A 213 -8.43 13.19 -5.00
CA VAL A 213 -8.21 11.81 -5.46
C VAL A 213 -9.51 11.20 -5.97
N HIS A 214 -10.64 11.44 -5.30
CA HIS A 214 -11.94 10.95 -5.74
C HIS A 214 -12.36 11.55 -7.09
N ASP A 215 -12.03 12.82 -7.34
CA ASP A 215 -12.24 13.46 -8.63
C ASP A 215 -11.32 12.89 -9.72
N ALA A 216 -10.07 12.58 -9.39
CA ALA A 216 -9.17 11.87 -10.29
C ALA A 216 -9.70 10.46 -10.63
N GLU A 217 -10.22 9.71 -9.65
CA GLU A 217 -10.87 8.41 -9.89
C GLU A 217 -12.10 8.54 -10.80
N LYS A 218 -12.93 9.57 -10.60
CA LYS A 218 -14.09 9.82 -11.48
C LYS A 218 -13.66 10.13 -12.91
N MET A 219 -12.63 10.96 -13.09
CA MET A 219 -12.07 11.26 -14.41
C MET A 219 -11.51 10.01 -15.09
N GLU A 220 -10.83 9.15 -14.33
CA GLU A 220 -10.30 7.89 -14.85
C GLU A 220 -11.41 6.90 -15.22
N ARG A 221 -12.47 6.77 -14.40
CA ARG A 221 -13.66 5.96 -14.76
C ARG A 221 -14.33 6.47 -16.03
N ALA A 222 -14.43 7.80 -16.19
CA ALA A 222 -14.95 8.39 -17.41
C ALA A 222 -14.06 8.08 -18.62
N ALA A 223 -12.73 8.13 -18.46
CA ALA A 223 -11.77 7.78 -19.50
C ALA A 223 -11.83 6.29 -19.88
N SER A 224 -11.92 5.38 -18.90
CA SER A 224 -12.08 3.94 -19.12
C SER A 224 -13.37 3.62 -19.87
N GLY A 225 -14.49 4.25 -19.50
CA GLY A 225 -15.75 4.08 -20.22
C GLY A 225 -15.75 4.67 -21.65
N VAL A 226 -14.84 5.58 -21.98
CA VAL A 226 -14.62 6.04 -23.36
C VAL A 226 -13.78 5.02 -24.14
N ILE A 227 -12.78 4.42 -23.51
CA ILE A 227 -11.95 3.35 -24.10
C ILE A 227 -12.80 2.13 -24.43
N GLU A 228 -13.64 1.64 -23.50
CA GLU A 228 -14.56 0.51 -23.74
C GLU A 228 -15.52 0.80 -24.90
N ARG A 229 -16.07 2.02 -24.98
CA ARG A 229 -16.92 2.44 -26.11
C ARG A 229 -16.16 2.47 -27.44
N LEU A 230 -14.91 2.94 -27.44
CA LEU A 230 -14.06 2.94 -28.63
C LEU A 230 -13.72 1.52 -29.09
N GLU A 231 -13.53 0.58 -28.17
CA GLU A 231 -13.28 -0.82 -28.50
C GLU A 231 -14.52 -1.54 -29.01
N ALA A 232 -15.70 -1.29 -28.40
CA ALA A 232 -16.98 -1.81 -28.89
C ALA A 232 -17.27 -1.35 -30.33
N VAL A 233 -16.98 -0.09 -30.67
CA VAL A 233 -17.15 0.43 -32.05
C VAL A 233 -16.14 -0.20 -33.03
N LYS A 234 -14.95 -0.58 -32.56
CA LYS A 234 -13.94 -1.28 -33.38
C LYS A 234 -14.32 -2.73 -33.65
N THR A 235 -14.85 -3.45 -32.66
CA THR A 235 -15.31 -4.83 -32.83
C THR A 235 -16.56 -4.90 -33.70
N ASP A 236 -17.49 -3.96 -33.57
CA ASP A 236 -18.70 -3.88 -34.39
C ASP A 236 -18.36 -3.62 -35.88
N ARG A 237 -17.44 -2.70 -36.16
CA ARG A 237 -16.93 -2.46 -37.54
C ARG A 237 -16.12 -3.63 -38.11
N ALA A 238 -15.51 -4.46 -37.26
CA ALA A 238 -14.80 -5.66 -37.70
C ALA A 238 -15.78 -6.79 -38.05
N ALA A 239 -16.87 -6.94 -37.29
CA ALA A 239 -17.95 -7.88 -37.56
C ALA A 239 -18.69 -7.54 -38.88
N ASP A 240 -18.97 -6.25 -39.10
CA ASP A 240 -19.67 -5.77 -40.31
C ASP A 240 -18.86 -5.99 -41.61
N ARG A 241 -17.52 -6.02 -41.51
CA ARG A 241 -16.63 -6.33 -42.65
C ARG A 241 -16.49 -7.82 -42.94
N LEU A 242 -16.77 -8.69 -41.98
CA LEU A 242 -16.68 -10.16 -42.13
C LEU A 242 -18.01 -10.79 -42.58
N ALA A 243 -19.14 -10.10 -42.37
CA ALA A 243 -20.46 -10.55 -42.78
C ALA A 243 -20.61 -10.92 -44.28
N PRO A 244 -19.98 -10.22 -45.25
CA PRO A 244 -20.11 -10.57 -46.67
C PRO A 244 -19.30 -11.80 -47.10
N ILE A 245 -18.33 -12.26 -46.30
CA ILE A 245 -17.45 -13.39 -46.64
C ILE A 245 -18.07 -14.73 -46.17
N ALA A 246 -18.89 -14.71 -45.11
CA ALA A 246 -19.56 -15.89 -44.60
C ALA A 246 -20.80 -16.33 -45.41
N ALA A 247 -21.20 -15.57 -46.43
CA ALA A 247 -22.37 -15.84 -47.28
C ALA A 247 -22.02 -16.46 -48.65
N LEU A 248 -20.79 -16.98 -48.81
CA LEU A 248 -20.27 -17.53 -50.07
C LEU A 248 -19.95 -19.04 -50.04
N ASP A 249 -20.46 -19.77 -49.04
CA ASP A 249 -20.56 -21.24 -49.05
C ASP A 249 -22.03 -21.68 -49.17
#